data_AF-A0A251VDF5-F1
#
_entry.id   AF-A0A251VDF5-F1
#
_cell.length_a   1.000
_cell.length_b   1.000
_cell.length_c   1.000
_cell.angle_alpha   90.00
_cell.angle_beta   90.00
_cell.angle_gamma   90.00
#
_symmetry.space_group_name_H-M   'P 1'
#
loop_
_entity.id
_entity.type
_entity.pdbx_description
1 polymer ?
#
loop_
_entity_poly.entity_id
_entity_poly.type
_entity_poly.pdbx_seq_one_letter_code
_entity_poly.pdbx_strand_id
1 'polypeptide(L)'
;MQYFLSEYYSLHINCGDEEVNINKTKYEADTLRRHAFHNEGNWAFSSTGNFLDGDRESELYTLSNTSNLHISTEDVKLYQKARTSSILLTYYGLCLMNGLYTVKLHFAEIVFTDDNSFNSLGKRVFDVYVQGELKLKDFDIVKEAGGAGIAVIKMYPVKVKNNTLKVQLYWAGKGTTAIPSDGSYGPIISAISVDPRK
;
A
#
# COMPACT_ATOMS: atom_id res chain seq x y z
N MET A 1 22.75 3.54 -30.45
CA MET A 1 21.75 2.60 -29.90
C MET A 1 20.88 3.43 -28.95
N GLN A 2 19.71 3.85 -29.41
CA GLN A 2 18.82 4.73 -28.66
C GLN A 2 17.83 3.83 -27.92
N TYR A 3 17.98 3.72 -26.60
CA TYR A 3 16.99 3.04 -25.76
C TYR A 3 15.72 3.91 -25.78
N PHE A 4 14.69 3.47 -26.51
CA PHE A 4 13.35 4.01 -26.32
C PHE A 4 12.87 3.51 -24.96
N LEU A 5 12.81 4.39 -23.97
CA LEU A 5 12.04 4.15 -22.75
C LEU A 5 10.57 4.08 -23.16
N SER A 6 9.89 2.96 -22.90
CA SER A 6 8.44 2.88 -23.05
C SER A 6 7.81 3.79 -22.01
N GLU A 7 7.09 4.82 -22.45
CA GLU A 7 6.31 5.68 -21.55
C GLU A 7 4.97 5.01 -21.23
N TYR A 8 4.59 5.04 -19.95
CA TYR A 8 3.37 4.39 -19.46
C TYR A 8 2.25 5.40 -19.24
N TYR A 9 1.05 5.00 -19.64
CA TYR A 9 -0.17 5.79 -19.46
C TYR A 9 -0.87 5.53 -18.14
N SER A 10 -0.63 4.39 -17.50
CA SER A 10 -1.25 4.01 -16.23
C SER A 10 -0.33 3.07 -15.45
N LEU A 11 -0.58 2.93 -14.15
CA LEU A 11 0.16 2.04 -13.26
C LEU A 11 -0.79 1.44 -12.23
N HIS A 12 -0.73 0.11 -12.05
CA HIS A 12 -1.59 -0.63 -11.14
C HIS A 12 -0.76 -1.68 -10.40
N ILE A 13 -0.70 -1.63 -9.08
CA ILE A 13 0.20 -2.45 -8.25
C ILE A 13 -0.63 -3.18 -7.18
N ASN A 14 -0.51 -4.51 -7.10
CA ASN A 14 -1.08 -5.33 -6.03
C ASN A 14 -0.08 -5.44 -4.88
N CYS A 15 -0.16 -4.53 -3.92
CA CYS A 15 0.89 -4.26 -2.95
C CYS A 15 1.06 -5.42 -1.96
N GLY A 16 2.24 -6.03 -1.93
CA GLY A 16 2.53 -7.18 -1.08
C GLY A 16 1.96 -8.51 -1.57
N ASP A 17 1.41 -8.60 -2.79
CA ASP A 17 0.86 -9.85 -3.31
C ASP A 17 1.21 -10.12 -4.78
N GLU A 18 0.81 -11.29 -5.26
CA GLU A 18 0.98 -11.71 -6.66
C GLU A 18 0.11 -10.90 -7.63
N GLU A 19 0.43 -11.00 -8.91
CA GLU A 19 -0.33 -10.35 -9.98
C GLU A 19 -1.80 -10.79 -9.95
N VAL A 20 -2.71 -9.82 -10.14
CA VAL A 20 -4.14 -10.11 -10.21
C VAL A 20 -4.84 -9.28 -11.27
N ASN A 21 -5.86 -9.86 -11.90
CA ASN A 21 -6.74 -9.16 -12.83
C ASN A 21 -8.06 -8.83 -12.15
N ILE A 22 -8.39 -7.54 -12.08
CA ILE A 22 -9.64 -7.00 -11.51
C ILE A 22 -10.31 -6.17 -12.59
N ASN A 23 -11.52 -6.54 -13.00
CA ASN A 23 -12.30 -5.76 -13.97
C ASN A 23 -11.52 -5.39 -15.25
N LYS A 24 -10.78 -6.37 -15.81
CA LYS A 24 -9.89 -6.24 -16.99
C LYS A 24 -8.64 -5.37 -16.78
N THR A 25 -8.42 -4.87 -15.57
CA THR A 25 -7.20 -4.16 -15.17
C THR A 25 -6.25 -5.15 -14.53
N LYS A 26 -5.04 -5.26 -15.10
CA LYS A 26 -3.96 -6.05 -14.52
C LYS A 26 -3.25 -5.22 -13.46
N TYR A 27 -3.18 -5.74 -12.24
CA TYR A 27 -2.36 -5.20 -11.16
C TYR A 27 -1.07 -6.01 -11.11
N GLU A 28 0.05 -5.33 -11.30
CA GLU A 28 1.39 -5.92 -11.27
C GLU A 28 1.72 -6.44 -9.87
N ALA A 29 2.50 -7.51 -9.82
CA ALA A 29 2.84 -8.22 -8.58
C ALA A 29 3.84 -7.41 -7.75
N ASP A 30 3.62 -7.29 -6.44
CA ASP A 30 4.61 -6.77 -5.51
C ASP A 30 4.95 -7.86 -4.50
N THR A 31 5.83 -8.78 -4.90
CA THR A 31 6.13 -10.02 -4.14
C THR A 31 7.46 -10.02 -3.44
N LEU A 32 8.24 -8.94 -3.57
CA LEU A 32 9.57 -8.91 -2.99
C LEU A 32 9.53 -8.97 -1.46
N ARG A 33 10.42 -9.82 -0.94
CA ARG A 33 10.51 -10.17 0.48
C ARG A 33 11.62 -9.42 1.21
N ARG A 34 12.14 -8.32 0.64
CA ARG A 34 13.32 -7.61 1.17
C ARG A 34 13.12 -6.11 1.29
N HIS A 35 13.78 -5.56 2.29
CA HIS A 35 13.96 -4.12 2.54
C HIS A 35 14.99 -3.53 1.60
N ALA A 36 14.62 -3.37 0.33
CA ALA A 36 15.50 -2.73 -0.64
C ALA A 36 14.70 -2.02 -1.72
N PHE A 37 15.32 -1.01 -2.32
CA PHE A 37 14.82 -0.41 -3.55
C PHE A 37 14.69 -1.49 -4.62
N HIS A 38 13.47 -1.69 -5.12
CA HIS A 38 13.23 -2.55 -6.27
C HIS A 38 12.72 -1.74 -7.43
N ASN A 39 13.18 -2.06 -8.64
CA ASN A 39 12.74 -1.42 -9.87
C ASN A 39 12.23 -2.52 -10.81
N GLU A 40 10.93 -2.50 -11.10
CA GLU A 40 10.26 -3.38 -12.05
C GLU A 40 10.09 -2.74 -13.44
N GLY A 41 10.92 -1.73 -13.73
CA GLY A 41 10.87 -0.91 -14.94
C GLY A 41 9.96 0.30 -14.78
N ASN A 42 8.69 0.06 -14.45
CA ASN A 42 7.63 1.08 -14.53
C ASN A 42 7.22 1.60 -13.16
N TRP A 43 7.64 0.90 -12.12
CA TRP A 43 7.46 1.32 -10.75
C TRP A 43 8.57 0.74 -9.88
N ALA A 44 8.68 1.34 -8.70
CA ALA A 44 9.62 0.94 -7.68
C ALA A 44 9.01 1.14 -6.29
N PHE A 45 9.55 0.46 -5.29
CA PHE A 45 9.26 0.80 -3.91
C PHE A 45 10.52 0.78 -3.06
N SER A 46 10.46 1.48 -1.93
CA SER A 46 11.45 1.43 -0.86
C SER A 46 10.75 1.36 0.48
N SER A 47 11.26 0.51 1.37
CA SER A 47 10.82 0.42 2.77
C SER A 47 12.01 0.71 3.68
N THR A 48 11.76 1.38 4.82
CA THR A 48 12.80 1.74 5.79
C THR A 48 12.41 1.36 7.22
N GLY A 49 13.44 1.25 8.04
CA GLY A 49 13.37 0.77 9.41
C GLY A 49 13.41 -0.75 9.49
N ASN A 50 13.66 -1.27 10.70
CA ASN A 50 13.56 -2.68 10.99
C ASN A 50 12.50 -2.92 12.06
N PHE A 51 11.81 -4.06 11.98
CA PHE A 51 10.93 -4.50 13.06
C PHE A 51 11.78 -5.12 14.15
N LEU A 52 11.60 -4.69 15.40
CA LEU A 52 12.59 -4.90 16.46
C LEU A 52 12.67 -6.32 17.03
N ASP A 53 11.75 -7.24 16.68
CA ASP A 53 11.66 -8.57 17.34
C ASP A 53 11.23 -9.74 16.43
N GLY A 54 11.66 -9.76 15.15
CA GLY A 54 11.30 -10.84 14.23
C GLY A 54 12.47 -11.72 13.80
N ASP A 55 12.55 -12.96 14.30
CA ASP A 55 13.39 -14.06 13.72
C ASP A 55 12.98 -14.45 12.27
N ARG A 56 12.09 -13.67 11.63
CA ARG A 56 11.45 -13.93 10.34
C ARG A 56 11.56 -12.74 9.39
N GLU A 57 12.78 -12.30 9.12
CA GLU A 57 13.14 -11.15 8.25
C GLU A 57 12.39 -11.06 6.89
N SER A 58 11.89 -12.18 6.32
CA SER A 58 11.32 -12.18 4.97
C SER A 58 9.79 -12.03 4.87
N GLU A 59 9.04 -12.28 5.94
CA GLU A 59 7.56 -12.20 5.95
C GLU A 59 7.03 -10.91 6.59
N LEU A 60 7.86 -10.18 7.34
CA LEU A 60 7.41 -9.02 8.13
C LEU A 60 6.89 -7.85 7.28
N TYR A 61 7.22 -7.82 6.00
CA TYR A 61 6.96 -6.69 5.11
C TYR A 61 5.78 -6.93 4.18
N THR A 62 5.13 -8.08 4.31
CA THR A 62 3.86 -8.40 3.68
C THR A 62 2.94 -8.95 4.75
N LEU A 63 1.79 -8.32 4.94
CA LEU A 63 0.79 -8.82 5.86
C LEU A 63 -0.25 -9.61 5.09
N SER A 64 -0.59 -10.79 5.60
CA SER A 64 -1.70 -11.59 5.07
C SER A 64 -2.96 -11.34 5.87
N ASN A 65 -4.11 -11.42 5.19
CA ASN A 65 -5.40 -11.23 5.81
C ASN A 65 -5.66 -12.28 6.91
N THR A 66 -6.16 -11.78 8.04
CA THR A 66 -6.71 -12.55 9.16
C THR A 66 -8.12 -12.07 9.56
N SER A 67 -8.61 -11.01 8.90
CA SER A 67 -9.89 -10.37 9.18
C SER A 67 -10.97 -10.80 8.19
N ASN A 68 -12.23 -10.81 8.61
CA ASN A 68 -13.35 -11.09 7.71
C ASN A 68 -13.50 -9.94 6.70
N LEU A 69 -13.20 -10.20 5.43
CA LEU A 69 -13.30 -9.19 4.39
C LEU A 69 -14.76 -8.97 3.98
N HIS A 70 -15.26 -7.77 4.25
CA HIS A 70 -16.59 -7.30 3.86
C HIS A 70 -16.50 -6.50 2.55
N ILE A 71 -15.95 -7.13 1.52
CA ILE A 71 -15.63 -6.52 0.22
C ILE A 71 -16.31 -7.33 -0.88
N SER A 72 -16.65 -6.69 -2.00
CA SER A 72 -17.21 -7.38 -3.18
C SER A 72 -16.31 -8.56 -3.59
N THR A 73 -16.91 -9.65 -4.06
CA THR A 73 -16.17 -10.86 -4.46
C THR A 73 -15.20 -10.63 -5.61
N GLU A 74 -15.44 -9.61 -6.44
CA GLU A 74 -14.54 -9.23 -7.54
C GLU A 74 -13.28 -8.53 -7.03
N ASP A 75 -13.43 -7.59 -6.09
CA ASP A 75 -12.33 -6.74 -5.62
C ASP A 75 -11.57 -7.37 -4.43
N VAL A 76 -12.17 -8.34 -3.74
CA VAL A 76 -11.61 -8.96 -2.52
C VAL A 76 -10.18 -9.50 -2.72
N LYS A 77 -9.81 -9.85 -3.96
CA LYS A 77 -8.48 -10.35 -4.29
C LYS A 77 -7.38 -9.29 -4.09
N LEU A 78 -7.70 -8.00 -4.18
CA LEU A 78 -6.75 -6.91 -3.90
C LEU A 78 -6.46 -6.74 -2.41
N TYR A 79 -7.27 -7.31 -1.52
CA TYR A 79 -7.20 -7.09 -0.08
C TYR A 79 -6.83 -8.36 0.70
N GLN A 80 -6.34 -9.40 0.00
CA GLN A 80 -5.85 -10.63 0.63
C GLN A 80 -4.51 -10.42 1.33
N LYS A 81 -3.65 -9.58 0.76
CA LYS A 81 -2.40 -9.15 1.38
C LYS A 81 -2.23 -7.64 1.25
N ALA A 82 -1.27 -7.12 2.00
CA ALA A 82 -0.87 -5.73 1.94
C ALA A 82 0.64 -5.60 2.17
N ARG A 83 1.26 -4.60 1.55
CA ARG A 83 2.63 -4.20 1.85
C ARG A 83 2.65 -3.39 3.15
N THR A 84 3.65 -3.62 3.99
CA THR A 84 3.89 -2.82 5.19
C THR A 84 5.36 -2.39 5.31
N SER A 85 5.63 -1.52 6.29
CA SER A 85 6.96 -1.02 6.63
C SER A 85 7.00 -0.66 8.11
N SER A 86 8.15 -0.75 8.74
CA SER A 86 8.25 -0.34 10.15
C SER A 86 8.21 1.18 10.33
N ILE A 87 8.65 1.97 9.34
CA ILE A 87 8.71 3.44 9.46
C ILE A 87 8.17 4.15 8.22
N LEU A 88 8.78 3.95 7.06
CA LEU A 88 8.42 4.66 5.84
C LEU A 88 8.41 3.71 4.65
N LEU A 89 7.23 3.59 4.05
CA LEU A 89 7.00 2.91 2.79
C LEU A 89 6.85 3.97 1.70
N THR A 90 7.57 3.84 0.59
CA THR A 90 7.42 4.74 -0.54
C THR A 90 7.31 3.94 -1.82
N TYR A 91 6.27 4.21 -2.61
CA TYR A 91 6.13 3.75 -3.97
C TYR A 91 6.43 4.87 -4.96
N TYR A 92 7.05 4.50 -6.07
CA TYR A 92 7.37 5.35 -7.19
C TYR A 92 6.71 4.80 -8.44
N GLY A 93 5.94 5.61 -9.15
CA GLY A 93 5.65 5.36 -10.55
C GLY A 93 6.76 5.97 -11.38
N LEU A 94 7.37 5.17 -12.26
CA LEU A 94 8.50 5.53 -13.10
C LEU A 94 8.04 5.58 -14.57
N CYS A 95 8.69 6.42 -15.38
CA CYS A 95 8.41 6.50 -16.82
C CYS A 95 6.93 6.82 -17.16
N LEU A 96 6.18 7.42 -16.22
CA LEU A 96 4.82 7.89 -16.48
C LEU A 96 4.88 9.11 -17.40
N MET A 97 3.92 9.27 -18.31
CA MET A 97 3.84 10.51 -19.09
C MET A 97 3.56 11.72 -18.18
N ASN A 98 4.08 12.89 -18.54
CA ASN A 98 3.74 14.11 -17.83
C ASN A 98 2.28 14.48 -18.10
N GLY A 99 1.47 14.63 -17.06
CA GLY A 99 0.04 14.82 -17.24
C GLY A 99 -0.73 14.89 -15.92
N LEU A 100 -2.06 14.96 -16.05
CA LEU A 100 -2.97 14.87 -14.91
C LEU A 100 -3.42 13.43 -14.74
N TYR A 101 -3.35 12.95 -13.51
CA TYR A 101 -3.70 11.59 -13.14
C TYR A 101 -4.66 11.59 -11.95
N THR A 102 -5.38 10.49 -11.81
CA THR A 102 -6.08 10.13 -10.58
C THR A 102 -5.34 8.97 -9.94
N VAL A 103 -4.78 9.23 -8.76
CA VAL A 103 -4.20 8.19 -7.91
C VAL A 103 -5.29 7.68 -6.98
N LYS A 104 -5.51 6.37 -6.97
CA LYS A 104 -6.36 5.66 -6.01
C LYS A 104 -5.47 4.83 -5.11
N LEU A 105 -5.59 5.04 -3.81
CA LEU A 105 -4.90 4.27 -2.78
C LEU A 105 -5.93 3.37 -2.12
N HIS A 106 -5.69 2.06 -2.19
CA HIS A 106 -6.58 1.03 -1.67
C HIS A 106 -6.09 0.57 -0.30
N PHE A 107 -6.97 0.66 0.69
CA PHE A 107 -6.72 0.27 2.06
C PHE A 107 -7.80 -0.67 2.57
N ALA A 108 -7.42 -1.60 3.42
CA ALA A 108 -8.31 -2.30 4.35
C ALA A 108 -7.47 -2.67 5.57
N GLU A 109 -8.04 -2.62 6.77
CA GLU A 109 -7.39 -3.21 7.93
C GLU A 109 -7.66 -4.71 7.91
N ILE A 110 -6.63 -5.49 7.58
CA ILE A 110 -6.72 -6.93 7.32
C ILE A 110 -6.09 -7.78 8.44
N VAL A 111 -5.44 -7.14 9.41
CA VAL A 111 -4.75 -7.82 10.53
C VAL A 111 -5.45 -7.56 11.86
N PHE A 112 -5.77 -6.31 12.15
CA PHE A 112 -6.55 -5.96 13.34
C PHE A 112 -8.03 -6.22 13.06
N THR A 113 -8.61 -7.17 13.78
CA THR A 113 -9.98 -7.66 13.57
C THR A 113 -10.98 -6.89 14.41
N ASP A 114 -12.28 -7.03 14.14
CA ASP A 114 -13.37 -6.46 14.95
C ASP A 114 -14.05 -7.51 15.86
N ASP A 115 -13.41 -8.66 16.05
CA ASP A 115 -13.92 -9.73 16.90
C ASP A 115 -13.47 -9.58 18.37
N ASN A 116 -13.86 -10.51 19.24
CA ASN A 116 -13.43 -10.52 20.64
C ASN A 116 -12.04 -11.15 20.84
N SER A 117 -11.19 -11.20 19.80
CA SER A 117 -9.84 -11.76 19.89
C SER A 117 -8.83 -10.73 20.41
N PHE A 118 -7.60 -11.18 20.67
CA PHE A 118 -6.50 -10.28 21.04
C PHE A 118 -6.18 -9.24 19.95
N ASN A 119 -6.44 -9.58 18.68
CA ASN A 119 -6.10 -8.75 17.53
C ASN A 119 -6.96 -7.48 17.45
N SER A 120 -8.18 -7.49 18.01
CA SER A 120 -9.08 -6.33 17.98
C SER A 120 -8.68 -5.20 18.92
N LEU A 121 -7.73 -5.45 19.83
CA LEU A 121 -7.11 -4.42 20.65
C LEU A 121 -6.05 -3.63 19.87
N GLY A 122 -5.65 -4.12 18.69
CA GLY A 122 -4.66 -3.48 17.85
C GLY A 122 -5.21 -2.26 17.15
N LYS A 123 -4.35 -1.25 16.97
CA LYS A 123 -4.69 -0.02 16.27
C LYS A 123 -3.58 0.39 15.32
N ARG A 124 -3.95 0.72 14.08
CA ARG A 124 -3.02 1.22 13.06
C ARG A 124 -3.28 2.68 12.75
N VAL A 125 -2.24 3.50 12.87
CA VAL A 125 -2.31 4.93 12.58
C VAL A 125 -1.05 5.37 11.83
N PHE A 126 -1.20 6.01 10.68
CA PHE A 126 -0.06 6.49 9.87
C PHE A 126 -0.45 7.70 9.02
N ASP A 127 0.55 8.40 8.50
CA ASP A 127 0.35 9.52 7.56
C ASP A 127 0.48 9.04 6.11
N VAL A 128 -0.23 9.69 5.19
CA VAL A 128 -0.15 9.42 3.74
C VAL A 128 0.19 10.70 3.00
N TYR A 129 1.24 10.63 2.19
CA TYR A 129 1.71 11.70 1.33
C TYR A 129 1.59 11.29 -0.14
N VAL A 130 1.19 12.22 -1.00
CA VAL A 130 1.14 12.03 -2.44
C VAL A 130 1.82 13.21 -3.11
N GLN A 131 2.81 12.96 -3.95
CA GLN A 131 3.68 13.99 -4.54
C GLN A 131 4.33 14.91 -3.49
N GLY A 132 4.65 14.37 -2.31
CA GLY A 132 5.26 15.12 -1.20
C GLY A 132 4.28 15.95 -0.35
N GLU A 133 3.01 16.00 -0.72
CA GLU A 133 1.98 16.71 0.06
C GLU A 133 1.29 15.76 1.03
N LEU A 134 1.17 16.16 2.31
CA LEU A 134 0.40 15.42 3.31
C LEU A 134 -1.08 15.43 2.93
N LYS A 135 -1.63 14.26 2.59
CA LYS A 135 -3.04 14.09 2.21
C LYS A 135 -3.88 13.53 3.35
N LEU A 136 -3.32 12.65 4.16
CA LEU A 136 -3.99 12.09 5.33
C LEU A 136 -3.02 12.13 6.51
N LYS A 137 -3.43 12.77 7.60
CA LYS A 137 -2.69 12.78 8.85
C LYS A 137 -3.38 11.87 9.84
N ASP A 138 -2.61 11.09 10.60
CA ASP A 138 -3.13 10.19 11.63
C ASP A 138 -4.25 9.28 11.09
N PHE A 139 -4.04 8.76 9.87
CA PHE A 139 -5.01 7.94 9.16
C PHE A 139 -5.20 6.61 9.86
N ASP A 140 -6.45 6.34 10.21
CA ASP A 140 -6.93 5.12 10.87
C ASP A 140 -7.98 4.49 9.94
N ILE A 141 -7.61 3.36 9.33
CA ILE A 141 -8.43 2.71 8.30
C ILE A 141 -9.74 2.22 8.90
N VAL A 142 -9.71 1.60 10.09
CA VAL A 142 -10.90 1.07 10.77
C VAL A 142 -11.89 2.20 11.04
N LYS A 143 -11.39 3.33 11.55
CA LYS A 143 -12.23 4.50 11.82
C LYS A 143 -12.85 5.08 10.55
N GLU A 144 -12.11 5.17 9.46
CA GLU A 144 -12.60 5.68 8.17
C GLU A 144 -13.62 4.72 7.53
N ALA A 145 -13.36 3.41 7.61
CA ALA A 145 -14.19 2.37 7.00
C ALA A 145 -15.46 2.06 7.81
N GLY A 146 -15.45 2.37 9.12
CA GLY A 146 -16.50 1.96 10.06
C GLY A 146 -16.33 0.53 10.58
N GLY A 147 -15.16 -0.07 10.40
CA GLY A 147 -14.83 -1.43 10.83
C GLY A 147 -13.60 -2.02 10.13
N ALA A 148 -13.05 -3.09 10.67
CA ALA A 148 -12.02 -3.92 10.07
C ALA A 148 -12.55 -4.72 8.87
N GLY A 149 -11.65 -5.09 7.95
CA GLY A 149 -11.99 -5.88 6.78
C GLY A 149 -12.86 -5.16 5.72
N ILE A 150 -13.14 -3.87 5.89
CA ILE A 150 -13.88 -3.03 4.94
C ILE A 150 -12.89 -2.21 4.10
N ALA A 151 -13.10 -2.17 2.79
CA ALA A 151 -12.25 -1.41 1.88
C ALA A 151 -12.48 0.11 1.97
N VAL A 152 -11.39 0.86 1.95
CA VAL A 152 -11.37 2.32 1.81
C VAL A 152 -10.50 2.68 0.62
N ILE A 153 -11.06 3.45 -0.31
CA ILE A 153 -10.35 3.95 -1.49
C ILE A 153 -10.23 5.47 -1.38
N LYS A 154 -8.99 5.98 -1.36
CA LYS A 154 -8.71 7.41 -1.32
C LYS A 154 -8.23 7.88 -2.69
N MET A 155 -8.90 8.88 -3.25
CA MET A 155 -8.68 9.34 -4.62
C MET A 155 -8.07 10.74 -4.64
N TYR A 156 -6.94 10.92 -5.32
CA TYR A 156 -6.24 12.19 -5.40
C TYR A 156 -5.95 12.61 -6.84
N PRO A 157 -6.36 13.83 -7.25
CA PRO A 157 -5.78 14.49 -8.41
C PRO A 157 -4.29 14.70 -8.20
N VAL A 158 -3.48 14.31 -9.18
CA VAL A 158 -2.05 14.65 -9.17
C VAL A 158 -1.61 15.12 -10.55
N LYS A 159 -0.64 16.02 -10.55
CA LYS A 159 0.11 16.37 -11.76
C LYS A 159 1.45 15.64 -11.70
N VAL A 160 1.68 14.72 -12.64
CA VAL A 160 2.97 14.07 -12.82
C VAL A 160 3.88 15.02 -13.61
N LYS A 161 5.07 15.26 -13.06
CA LYS A 161 6.15 16.04 -13.68
C LYS A 161 7.42 15.18 -13.61
N ASN A 162 8.31 15.34 -14.60
CA ASN A 162 9.56 14.58 -14.69
C ASN A 162 9.33 13.06 -14.67
N ASN A 163 8.22 12.63 -15.26
CA ASN A 163 7.85 11.24 -15.46
C ASN A 163 7.79 10.38 -14.19
N THR A 164 7.66 11.01 -13.01
CA THR A 164 7.72 10.32 -11.72
C THR A 164 6.50 10.68 -10.86
N LEU A 165 5.88 9.65 -10.29
CA LEU A 165 4.89 9.76 -9.23
C LEU A 165 5.48 9.23 -7.92
N LYS A 166 5.19 9.88 -6.80
CA LYS A 166 5.61 9.42 -5.47
C LYS A 166 4.43 9.31 -4.51
N VAL A 167 4.27 8.15 -3.86
CA VAL A 167 3.32 7.90 -2.78
C VAL A 167 4.10 7.44 -1.56
N GLN A 168 3.89 8.08 -0.41
CA GLN A 168 4.60 7.75 0.82
C GLN A 168 3.63 7.49 1.95
N LEU A 169 3.90 6.46 2.74
CA LEU A 169 3.17 6.15 3.96
C LEU A 169 4.17 6.15 5.11
N TYR A 170 3.89 6.96 6.12
CA TYR A 170 4.82 7.22 7.21
C TYR A 170 4.20 6.91 8.56
N TRP A 171 4.87 6.07 9.34
CA TRP A 171 4.50 5.77 10.71
C TRP A 171 5.28 6.67 11.67
N ALA A 172 4.54 7.54 12.35
CA ALA A 172 5.08 8.48 13.33
C ALA A 172 5.10 7.92 14.77
N GLY A 173 5.14 6.59 14.94
CA GLY A 173 5.16 5.94 16.25
C GLY A 173 3.80 5.86 16.95
N LYS A 174 2.68 5.94 16.21
CA LYS A 174 1.31 5.92 16.77
C LYS A 174 0.61 4.58 16.53
N GLY A 175 -0.30 4.22 17.42
CA GLY A 175 -1.00 2.93 17.37
C GLY A 175 -0.24 1.85 18.14
N THR A 176 -0.54 0.60 17.84
CA THR A 176 -0.04 -0.56 18.59
C THR A 176 1.22 -1.13 17.95
N THR A 177 2.20 -1.52 18.77
CA THR A 177 3.50 -2.06 18.31
C THR A 177 3.67 -3.57 18.53
N ALA A 178 2.96 -4.15 19.52
CA ALA A 178 3.17 -5.53 19.96
C ALA A 178 1.93 -6.43 19.80
N ILE A 179 0.92 -5.97 19.05
CA ILE A 179 -0.30 -6.74 18.74
C ILE A 179 -0.41 -6.83 17.22
N PRO A 180 -0.86 -7.96 16.64
CA PRO A 180 -0.97 -9.29 17.27
C PRO A 180 0.38 -9.90 17.66
N SER A 181 1.44 -9.43 17.02
CA SER A 181 2.83 -9.73 17.33
C SER A 181 3.66 -8.47 17.12
N ASP A 182 4.86 -8.47 17.66
CA ASP A 182 5.87 -7.50 17.24
C ASP A 182 6.06 -7.58 15.72
N GLY A 183 6.24 -6.42 15.10
CA GLY A 183 6.39 -6.31 13.65
C GLY A 183 5.09 -6.21 12.84
N SER A 184 3.93 -6.23 13.49
CA SER A 184 2.64 -6.01 12.80
C SER A 184 2.23 -4.53 12.69
N TYR A 185 3.08 -3.61 13.16
CA TYR A 185 2.83 -2.17 13.19
C TYR A 185 3.27 -1.45 11.91
N GLY A 186 3.03 -0.15 11.84
CA GLY A 186 3.40 0.68 10.70
C GLY A 186 2.28 0.85 9.67
N PRO A 187 2.56 1.53 8.54
CA PRO A 187 1.57 1.76 7.52
C PRO A 187 1.27 0.48 6.73
N ILE A 188 0.07 0.38 6.15
CA ILE A 188 -0.30 -0.70 5.24
C ILE A 188 -0.94 -0.13 3.98
N ILE A 189 -0.77 -0.81 2.85
CA ILE A 189 -1.48 -0.52 1.61
C ILE A 189 -1.70 -1.80 0.82
N SER A 190 -2.92 -1.97 0.30
CA SER A 190 -3.35 -3.16 -0.42
C SER A 190 -3.11 -3.03 -1.92
N ALA A 191 -3.38 -1.86 -2.49
CA ALA A 191 -3.12 -1.60 -3.91
C ALA A 191 -2.96 -0.11 -4.23
N ILE A 192 -2.31 0.17 -5.36
CA ILE A 192 -2.20 1.52 -5.95
C ILE A 192 -2.69 1.46 -7.38
N SER A 193 -3.54 2.40 -7.76
CA SER A 193 -4.00 2.58 -9.14
C SER A 193 -3.78 4.01 -9.60
N VAL A 194 -3.21 4.19 -10.78
CA VAL A 194 -2.86 5.49 -11.34
C VAL A 194 -3.39 5.52 -12.76
N ASP A 195 -4.47 6.26 -12.95
CA ASP A 195 -5.16 6.37 -14.23
C ASP A 195 -5.01 7.81 -14.77
N PRO A 196 -4.77 8.01 -16.07
CA PRO A 196 -4.72 9.35 -16.65
C PRO A 196 -6.11 9.98 -16.59
N ARG A 197 -6.18 11.27 -16.25
CA ARG A 197 -7.42 12.04 -16.34
C ARG A 197 -7.65 12.41 -17.79
N LYS A 198 -8.80 11.99 -18.32
CA LYS A 198 -9.33 12.51 -19.58
C LYS A 198 -9.72 13.98 -19.43
#